data_AF-A0A942V6H8-F1
#
_entry.id   AF-A0A942V6H8-F1
#
_cell.length_a   1.000
_cell.length_b   1.000
_cell.length_c   1.000
_cell.angle_alpha   90.00
_cell.angle_beta   90.00
_cell.angle_gamma   90.00
#
_symmetry.space_group_name_H-M   'P 1'
#
loop_
_entity.id
_entity.type
_entity.pdbx_description
1 polymer ?
#
loop_
_entity_poly.entity_id
_entity_poly.type
_entity_poly.pdbx_seq_one_letter_code
_entity_poly.pdbx_strand_id
1 'polypeptide(L)'
;NMDFKGSMWYIPNIAYTFLYRENLGFEFGIGVQSMSFNLTIPEGKFAGIASSDKASIPNGNSTFETTYTYIPITFGVKIFSGKSRRTINTFRIGFEPIVYNIRTRNALNGKTTSENHRNFNLYISYELGWSIELFPTREWSVKPYIDISLLEIGYYAKSSAHLLYRDTRDAFLSFGAGTDLVDLPIPSLSEAPYLQYVLGIRFILFPRIGFSMRF
;
A
#
# COMPACT_ATOMS: atom_id res chain seq x y z
N ASN A 1 5.42 -13.01 -25.67
CA ASN A 1 5.79 -13.25 -24.26
C ASN A 1 6.23 -11.94 -23.66
N MET A 2 5.33 -11.34 -22.87
CA MET A 2 5.63 -10.16 -22.06
C MET A 2 6.35 -10.64 -20.79
N ASP A 3 7.32 -9.86 -20.30
CA ASP A 3 7.98 -10.11 -19.01
C ASP A 3 7.34 -9.22 -17.96
N PHE A 4 6.83 -9.83 -16.88
CA PHE A 4 6.25 -9.11 -15.75
C PHE A 4 7.05 -9.44 -14.49
N LYS A 5 7.56 -8.40 -13.84
CA LYS A 5 8.32 -8.50 -12.60
C LYS A 5 7.70 -7.58 -11.56
N GLY A 6 7.40 -8.14 -10.40
CA GLY A 6 6.96 -7.39 -9.23
C GLY A 6 7.94 -7.60 -8.08
N SER A 7 8.17 -6.56 -7.28
CA SER A 7 8.84 -6.71 -5.99
C SER A 7 8.15 -5.87 -4.93
N MET A 8 8.14 -6.39 -3.71
CA MET A 8 7.58 -5.72 -2.55
C MET A 8 8.55 -5.89 -1.38
N TRP A 9 8.78 -4.80 -0.67
CA TRP A 9 9.45 -4.84 0.62
C TRP A 9 8.71 -3.94 1.60
N TYR A 10 8.84 -4.23 2.88
CA TYR A 10 8.26 -3.42 3.92
C TYR A 10 9.18 -3.40 5.14
N ILE A 11 9.25 -2.26 5.79
CA ILE A 11 9.76 -2.12 7.15
C ILE A 11 8.52 -2.25 8.04
N PRO A 12 8.47 -3.27 8.93
CA PRO A 12 7.36 -3.45 9.85
C PRO A 12 7.02 -2.15 10.58
N ASN A 13 5.74 -1.89 10.81
CA ASN A 13 5.34 -0.72 11.58
C ASN A 13 5.85 -0.88 13.02
N ILE A 14 6.72 0.04 13.43
CA ILE A 14 7.24 0.13 14.79
C ILE A 14 6.33 1.09 15.54
N ALA A 15 5.68 0.58 16.59
CA ALA A 15 4.78 1.36 17.42
C ALA A 15 5.27 1.42 18.86
N TYR A 16 5.41 2.64 19.38
CA TYR A 16 5.70 2.92 20.77
C TYR A 16 4.40 3.26 21.49
N THR A 17 4.16 2.61 22.63
CA THR A 17 2.98 2.89 23.47
C THR A 17 3.43 3.48 24.79
N PHE A 18 3.00 4.71 25.07
CA PHE A 18 3.09 5.32 26.40
C PHE A 18 1.86 4.94 27.21
N LEU A 19 2.06 4.26 28.35
CA LEU A 19 0.97 3.86 29.23
C LEU A 19 0.62 5.02 30.17
N TYR A 20 -0.57 5.62 30.02
CA TYR A 20 -1.04 6.70 30.91
C TYR A 20 -1.75 6.15 32.15
N ARG A 21 -2.54 5.09 31.98
CA ARG A 21 -3.14 4.31 33.06
C ARG A 21 -3.07 2.82 32.70
N GLU A 22 -3.28 1.96 33.70
CA GLU A 22 -3.25 0.51 33.54
C GLU A 22 -4.09 -0.04 32.37
N ASN A 23 -5.17 0.64 31.99
CA ASN A 23 -6.06 0.25 30.89
C ASN A 23 -6.03 1.21 29.69
N LEU A 24 -5.18 2.24 29.70
CA LEU A 24 -5.17 3.31 28.69
C LEU A 24 -3.74 3.70 28.30
N GLY A 25 -3.41 3.55 27.03
CA GLY A 25 -2.13 3.98 26.45
C GLY A 25 -2.32 4.86 25.22
N PHE A 26 -1.30 5.67 24.92
CA PHE A 26 -1.18 6.44 23.70
C PHE A 26 -0.10 5.80 22.83
N GLU A 27 -0.44 5.53 21.57
CA GLU A 27 0.46 4.90 20.59
C GLU A 27 0.95 5.93 19.57
N PHE A 28 2.24 5.88 19.28
CA PHE A 28 2.83 6.49 18.10
C PHE A 28 3.48 5.39 17.26
N GLY A 29 3.14 5.32 15.98
CA GLY A 29 3.64 4.30 15.06
C GLY A 29 4.14 4.89 13.76
N ILE A 30 5.18 4.29 13.20
CA ILE A 30 5.70 4.60 11.87
C ILE A 30 6.11 3.31 11.15
N GLY A 31 5.81 3.25 9.86
CA GLY A 31 6.27 2.17 8.99
C GLY A 31 6.61 2.70 7.60
N VAL A 32 7.16 1.82 6.77
CA VAL A 32 7.39 2.09 5.35
C VAL A 32 7.09 0.82 4.57
N GLN A 33 6.35 0.94 3.48
CA GLN A 33 6.15 -0.14 2.53
C GLN A 33 6.41 0.38 1.12
N SER A 34 7.02 -0.44 0.28
CA SER A 34 7.25 -0.11 -1.11
C SER A 34 6.94 -1.29 -2.01
N MET A 35 6.31 -0.98 -3.13
CA MET A 35 5.92 -1.93 -4.16
C MET A 35 6.46 -1.40 -5.49
N SER A 36 6.97 -2.29 -6.33
CA SER A 36 7.36 -1.94 -7.70
C SER A 36 6.90 -2.99 -8.68
N PHE A 37 6.51 -2.53 -9.87
CA PHE A 37 6.07 -3.37 -10.97
C PHE A 37 6.80 -2.93 -12.24
N ASN A 38 7.32 -3.89 -12.99
CA ASN A 38 7.89 -3.68 -14.31
C ASN A 38 7.22 -4.65 -15.28
N LEU A 39 6.65 -4.11 -16.35
CA LEU A 39 6.14 -4.86 -17.49
C LEU A 39 6.97 -4.48 -18.71
N THR A 40 7.53 -5.47 -19.39
CA THR A 40 8.35 -5.27 -20.60
C THR A 40 7.81 -6.10 -21.76
N ILE A 41 7.63 -5.47 -22.92
CA ILE A 41 7.34 -6.13 -24.20
C ILE A 41 8.61 -6.02 -25.07
N PRO A 42 9.30 -7.15 -25.34
CA PRO A 42 10.46 -7.17 -26.20
C PRO A 42 10.13 -6.81 -27.66
N GLU A 43 11.03 -6.13 -28.36
CA GLU A 43 10.89 -5.70 -29.77
C GLU A 43 10.37 -6.80 -30.71
N GLY A 44 10.85 -8.05 -30.56
CA GLY A 44 10.45 -9.18 -31.39
C GLY A 44 9.17 -9.91 -30.94
N LYS A 45 8.42 -9.37 -29.97
CA LYS A 45 7.24 -10.02 -29.36
C LYS A 45 5.94 -9.22 -29.46
N PHE A 46 5.92 -8.19 -30.31
CA PHE A 46 4.70 -7.43 -30.61
C PHE A 46 3.85 -8.03 -31.74
N ALA A 47 4.38 -8.98 -32.50
CA ALA A 47 3.60 -9.74 -33.49
C ALA A 47 2.42 -10.43 -32.78
N GLY A 48 1.19 -10.11 -33.19
CA GLY A 48 -0.05 -10.60 -32.59
C GLY A 48 -0.65 -9.75 -31.45
N ILE A 49 -0.04 -8.60 -31.11
CA ILE A 49 -0.58 -7.62 -30.16
C ILE A 49 -0.61 -6.21 -30.77
N ALA A 50 0.21 -5.95 -31.81
CA ALA A 50 0.13 -4.72 -32.57
C ALA A 50 -1.13 -4.70 -33.45
N SER A 51 -1.84 -3.56 -33.44
CA SER A 51 -3.05 -3.32 -34.25
C SER A 51 -2.82 -3.34 -35.78
N SER A 52 -1.57 -3.42 -36.22
CA SER A 52 -1.16 -3.53 -37.63
C SER A 52 0.09 -4.42 -37.73
N ASP A 53 0.22 -5.16 -38.84
CA ASP A 53 1.37 -6.01 -39.17
C ASP A 53 2.64 -5.15 -39.36
N LYS A 54 3.23 -4.70 -38.26
CA LYS A 54 4.50 -3.98 -38.25
C LYS A 54 5.63 -4.99 -38.22
N ALA A 55 6.17 -5.29 -39.40
CA ALA A 55 7.29 -6.22 -39.60
C ALA A 55 8.61 -5.80 -38.91
N SER A 56 8.70 -4.57 -38.40
CA SER A 56 9.82 -4.10 -37.57
C SER A 56 9.35 -2.99 -36.62
N ILE A 57 9.83 -3.01 -35.37
CA ILE A 57 9.52 -1.99 -34.38
C ILE A 57 10.73 -1.09 -34.19
N PRO A 58 10.61 0.21 -34.49
CA PRO A 58 11.79 1.06 -34.66
C PRO A 58 12.52 1.43 -33.36
N ASN A 59 11.90 1.25 -32.18
CA ASN A 59 12.42 1.84 -30.93
C ASN A 59 12.72 0.83 -29.81
N GLY A 60 12.90 -0.46 -30.14
CA GLY A 60 13.30 -1.50 -29.17
C GLY A 60 12.15 -2.02 -28.31
N ASN A 61 12.38 -2.13 -26.99
CA ASN A 61 11.40 -2.67 -26.05
C ASN A 61 10.42 -1.59 -25.56
N SER A 62 9.15 -1.94 -25.37
CA SER A 62 8.23 -1.14 -24.55
C SER A 62 8.39 -1.53 -23.08
N THR A 63 8.43 -0.54 -22.18
CA THR A 63 8.54 -0.76 -20.74
C THR A 63 7.50 0.07 -19.99
N PHE A 64 6.90 -0.51 -18.97
CA PHE A 64 6.03 0.14 -18.00
C PHE A 64 6.57 -0.17 -16.61
N GLU A 65 7.08 0.86 -15.94
CA GLU A 65 7.73 0.76 -14.65
C GLU A 65 7.01 1.63 -13.64
N THR A 66 6.63 1.07 -12.51
CA THR A 66 5.98 1.80 -11.44
C THR A 66 6.60 1.45 -10.11
N THR A 67 6.69 2.44 -9.23
CA THR A 67 7.08 2.24 -7.83
C THR A 67 6.14 3.06 -6.96
N TYR A 68 5.57 2.45 -5.94
CA TYR A 68 4.70 3.08 -4.95
C TYR A 68 5.30 2.88 -3.58
N THR A 69 5.60 3.97 -2.88
CA THR A 69 6.12 3.95 -1.52
C THR A 69 5.12 4.65 -0.60
N TYR A 70 4.69 3.96 0.44
CA TYR A 70 3.77 4.46 1.46
C TYR A 70 4.48 4.52 2.80
N ILE A 71 4.28 5.61 3.53
CA ILE A 71 4.92 5.85 4.83
C ILE A 71 3.83 6.07 5.87
N PRO A 72 3.18 5.03 6.41
CA PRO A 72 2.15 5.22 7.42
C PRO A 72 2.74 5.77 8.72
N ILE A 73 2.25 6.92 9.15
CA ILE A 73 2.49 7.53 10.46
C ILE A 73 1.16 7.52 11.21
N THR A 74 1.11 6.90 12.39
CA THR A 74 -0.13 6.72 13.15
C THR A 74 -0.01 7.24 14.57
N PHE A 75 -1.06 7.91 15.01
CA PHE A 75 -1.29 8.25 16.41
C PHE A 75 -2.53 7.52 16.88
N GLY A 76 -2.46 6.85 18.02
CA GLY A 76 -3.57 6.05 18.50
C GLY A 76 -3.79 6.08 20.00
N VAL A 77 -4.97 5.62 20.38
CA VAL A 77 -5.36 5.37 21.77
C VAL A 77 -5.59 3.88 21.90
N LYS A 78 -4.83 3.24 22.77
CA LYS A 78 -4.94 1.82 23.15
C LYS A 78 -5.75 1.67 24.42
N ILE A 79 -6.76 0.83 24.36
CA ILE A 79 -7.57 0.42 25.50
C ILE A 79 -7.30 -1.06 25.76
N PHE A 80 -6.76 -1.35 26.93
CA PHE A 80 -6.53 -2.72 27.40
C PHE A 80 -7.75 -3.19 28.18
N SER A 81 -8.35 -4.29 27.73
CA SER A 81 -9.59 -4.81 28.31
C SER A 81 -9.51 -6.32 28.59
N GLY A 82 -10.52 -6.83 29.30
CA GLY A 82 -10.57 -8.21 29.81
C GLY A 82 -9.94 -8.37 31.19
N LYS A 83 -10.28 -9.46 31.90
CA LYS A 83 -9.81 -9.74 33.27
C LYS A 83 -8.29 -9.76 33.42
N SER A 84 -7.56 -10.04 32.34
CA SER A 84 -6.10 -10.10 32.29
C SER A 84 -5.45 -9.00 31.45
N ARG A 85 -6.22 -7.99 30.98
CA ARG A 85 -5.73 -6.88 30.13
C ARG A 85 -5.01 -7.36 28.87
N ARG A 86 -5.44 -8.51 28.36
CA ARG A 86 -4.89 -9.16 27.18
C ARG A 86 -5.63 -8.78 25.91
N THR A 87 -6.80 -8.15 25.96
CA THR A 87 -7.45 -7.67 24.73
C THR A 87 -7.02 -6.23 24.50
N ILE A 88 -6.57 -5.92 23.29
CA ILE A 88 -6.16 -4.58 22.88
C ILE A 88 -7.16 -4.04 21.86
N ASN A 89 -7.67 -2.85 22.12
CA ASN A 89 -8.50 -2.10 21.19
C ASN A 89 -7.76 -0.80 20.90
N THR A 90 -7.37 -0.58 19.65
CA THR A 90 -6.60 0.60 19.26
C THR A 90 -7.40 1.45 18.28
N PHE A 91 -7.71 2.68 18.65
CA PHE A 91 -8.27 3.68 17.73
C PHE A 91 -7.12 4.54 17.22
N ARG A 92 -7.04 4.76 15.91
CA ARG A 92 -5.94 5.49 15.27
C ARG A 92 -6.41 6.55 14.32
N ILE A 93 -5.61 7.61 14.25
CA ILE A 93 -5.57 8.54 13.14
C ILE A 93 -4.23 8.33 12.45
N GLY A 94 -4.28 8.16 11.13
CA GLY A 94 -3.11 7.92 10.31
C GLY A 94 -2.93 9.00 9.26
N PHE A 95 -1.69 9.42 9.08
CA PHE A 95 -1.21 10.21 7.96
C PHE A 95 -0.22 9.36 7.18
N GLU A 96 -0.48 9.15 5.90
CA GLU A 96 0.33 8.25 5.07
C GLU A 96 0.74 8.99 3.80
N PRO A 97 1.92 9.62 3.78
CA PRO A 97 2.55 10.09 2.56
C PRO A 97 2.72 8.95 1.57
N ILE A 98 2.47 9.27 0.31
CA ILE A 98 2.66 8.38 -0.82
C ILE A 98 3.56 9.08 -1.81
N VAL A 99 4.65 8.41 -2.16
CA VAL A 99 5.53 8.83 -3.26
C VAL A 99 5.47 7.74 -4.30
N TYR A 100 5.15 8.10 -5.54
CA TYR A 100 5.14 7.13 -6.63
C TYR A 100 5.77 7.69 -7.88
N ASN A 101 6.49 6.80 -8.56
CA ASN A 101 7.12 7.07 -9.84
C ASN A 101 6.50 6.16 -10.88
N ILE A 102 6.15 6.73 -12.02
CA ILE A 102 5.59 6.01 -13.16
C ILE A 102 6.43 6.38 -14.38
N ARG A 103 7.05 5.38 -14.98
CA ARG A 103 7.86 5.54 -16.19
C ARG A 103 7.33 4.63 -17.27
N THR A 104 7.07 5.19 -18.43
CA THR A 104 6.63 4.43 -19.59
C THR A 104 7.50 4.71 -20.78
N ARG A 105 7.75 3.68 -21.59
CA ARG A 105 8.36 3.77 -22.90
C ARG A 105 7.52 2.94 -23.84
N ASN A 106 7.03 3.56 -24.91
CA ASN A 106 6.31 2.86 -25.96
C ASN A 106 7.21 2.75 -27.19
N ALA A 107 7.51 1.52 -27.60
CA ALA A 107 8.40 1.24 -28.71
C ALA A 107 7.77 1.49 -30.09
N LEU A 108 6.43 1.49 -30.19
CA LEU A 108 5.72 1.71 -31.46
C LEU A 108 5.73 3.18 -31.89
N ASN A 109 5.67 4.10 -30.93
CA ASN A 109 5.64 5.55 -31.18
C ASN A 109 6.86 6.32 -30.65
N GLY A 110 7.76 5.64 -29.91
CA GLY A 110 8.97 6.24 -29.35
C GLY A 110 8.75 7.15 -28.13
N LYS A 111 7.51 7.30 -27.66
CA LYS A 111 7.17 8.19 -26.55
C LYS A 111 7.69 7.60 -25.24
N THR A 112 8.41 8.43 -24.49
CA THR A 112 8.84 8.11 -23.12
C THR A 112 8.23 9.13 -22.16
N THR A 113 7.60 8.66 -21.09
CA THR A 113 7.12 9.50 -19.99
C THR A 113 7.77 9.06 -18.69
N SER A 114 8.02 10.01 -17.80
CA SER A 114 8.54 9.76 -16.46
C SER A 114 7.92 10.79 -15.54
N GLU A 115 7.08 10.34 -14.64
CA GLU A 115 6.34 11.19 -13.72
C GLU A 115 6.65 10.78 -12.29
N ASN A 116 6.85 11.78 -11.43
CA ASN A 116 7.05 11.61 -10.01
C ASN A 116 5.96 12.39 -9.29
N HIS A 117 5.19 11.69 -8.47
CA HIS A 117 4.04 12.23 -7.78
C HIS A 117 4.21 12.09 -6.27
N ARG A 118 3.72 13.09 -5.55
CA ARG A 118 3.73 13.13 -4.09
C ARG A 118 2.35 13.48 -3.60
N ASN A 119 1.75 12.57 -2.86
CA ASN A 119 0.41 12.68 -2.34
C ASN A 119 0.37 12.20 -0.89
N PHE A 120 -0.80 12.25 -0.27
CA PHE A 120 -0.97 11.72 1.08
C PHE A 120 -2.38 11.25 1.33
N ASN A 121 -2.49 10.25 2.18
CA ASN A 121 -3.74 9.75 2.72
C ASN A 121 -3.92 10.22 4.16
N LEU A 122 -5.17 10.44 4.55
CA LEU A 122 -5.58 10.58 5.94
C LEU A 122 -6.64 9.53 6.23
N TYR A 123 -6.48 8.78 7.32
CA TYR A 123 -7.43 7.76 7.71
C TYR A 123 -7.67 7.73 9.21
N ILE A 124 -8.83 7.21 9.56
CA ILE A 124 -9.16 6.78 10.91
C ILE A 124 -9.31 5.26 10.86
N SER A 125 -8.71 4.55 11.80
CA SER A 125 -8.85 3.11 11.88
C SER A 125 -9.05 2.62 13.30
N TYR A 126 -9.67 1.45 13.39
CA TYR A 126 -9.85 0.68 14.60
C TYR A 126 -9.13 -0.65 14.41
N GLU A 127 -8.35 -1.04 15.40
CA GLU A 127 -7.64 -2.30 15.42
C GLU A 127 -8.01 -3.11 16.65
N LEU A 128 -8.32 -4.39 16.42
CA LEU A 128 -8.51 -5.37 17.48
C LEU A 128 -7.29 -6.30 17.54
N GLY A 129 -6.78 -6.51 18.74
CA GLY A 129 -5.66 -7.39 18.99
C GLY A 129 -5.70 -8.05 20.36
N TRP A 130 -4.68 -8.85 20.64
CA TRP A 130 -4.44 -9.43 21.95
C TRP A 130 -2.97 -9.29 22.36
N SER A 131 -2.69 -9.35 23.65
CA SER A 131 -1.34 -9.31 24.23
C SER A 131 -0.98 -10.65 24.87
N ILE A 132 0.27 -11.06 24.69
CA ILE A 132 0.88 -12.22 25.32
C ILE A 132 2.02 -11.73 26.21
N GLU A 133 1.99 -12.08 27.50
CA GLU A 133 3.10 -11.82 28.42
C GLU A 133 4.25 -12.80 28.13
N LEU A 134 5.45 -12.29 27.91
CA LEU A 134 6.59 -13.14 27.51
C LEU A 134 7.17 -13.99 28.64
N PHE A 135 7.06 -13.53 29.89
CA PHE A 135 7.63 -14.21 31.06
C PHE A 135 6.67 -14.21 32.26
N PRO A 136 5.53 -14.94 32.17
CA PRO A 136 4.46 -14.86 33.16
C PRO A 136 4.84 -15.34 34.57
N THR A 137 5.92 -16.12 34.69
CA THR A 137 6.39 -16.70 35.95
C THR A 137 7.46 -15.87 36.67
N ARG A 138 7.95 -14.78 36.06
CA ARG A 138 8.96 -13.90 36.67
C ARG A 138 8.35 -12.55 37.02
N GLU A 139 8.52 -12.13 38.26
CA GLU A 139 8.12 -10.79 38.72
C GLU A 139 9.26 -9.80 38.44
N TRP A 140 9.20 -9.15 37.28
CA TRP A 140 10.05 -8.02 36.95
C TRP A 140 9.28 -6.73 37.17
N SER A 141 9.97 -5.66 37.58
CA SER A 141 9.40 -4.32 37.68
C SER A 141 8.90 -3.77 36.34
N VAL A 142 9.32 -4.39 35.23
CA VAL A 142 8.82 -4.12 33.89
C VAL A 142 8.53 -5.45 33.22
N LYS A 143 7.28 -5.65 32.80
CA LYS A 143 6.84 -6.86 32.12
C LYS A 143 6.78 -6.64 30.61
N PRO A 144 7.53 -7.43 29.81
CA PRO A 144 7.47 -7.34 28.36
C PRO A 144 6.29 -8.16 27.80
N TYR A 145 5.59 -7.57 26.84
CA TYR A 145 4.44 -8.15 26.15
C TYR A 145 4.68 -8.15 24.63
N ILE A 146 4.21 -9.20 23.97
CA ILE A 146 3.97 -9.20 22.53
C ILE A 146 2.51 -8.83 22.31
N ASP A 147 2.28 -7.76 21.55
CA ASP A 147 0.97 -7.34 21.11
C ASP A 147 0.74 -7.85 19.68
N ILE A 148 -0.26 -8.71 19.50
CA ILE A 148 -0.65 -9.25 18.20
C ILE A 148 -1.97 -8.62 17.79
N SER A 149 -1.95 -7.87 16.70
CA SER A 149 -3.14 -7.27 16.12
C SER A 149 -3.69 -8.13 15.01
N LEU A 150 -4.97 -8.49 15.07
CA LEU A 150 -5.60 -9.39 14.11
C LEU A 150 -6.16 -8.67 12.89
N LEU A 151 -6.77 -7.51 13.12
CA LEU A 151 -7.67 -6.88 12.18
C LEU A 151 -7.65 -5.38 12.39
N GLU A 152 -7.32 -4.63 11.34
CA GLU A 152 -7.51 -3.18 11.28
C GLU A 152 -8.57 -2.86 10.21
N ILE A 153 -9.65 -2.22 10.65
CA ILE A 153 -10.71 -1.69 9.78
C ILE A 153 -10.69 -0.17 9.92
N GLY A 154 -10.73 0.54 8.80
CA GLY A 154 -10.74 1.99 8.82
C GLY A 154 -11.35 2.59 7.57
N TYR A 155 -11.33 3.92 7.58
CA TYR A 155 -11.85 4.74 6.51
C TYR A 155 -10.85 5.85 6.19
N TYR A 156 -10.56 6.05 4.91
CA TYR A 156 -9.76 7.16 4.43
C TYR A 156 -10.63 8.42 4.35
N ALA A 157 -10.48 9.33 5.32
CA ALA A 157 -11.06 10.67 5.25
C ALA A 157 -10.52 11.46 4.04
N LYS A 158 -9.27 11.18 3.64
CA LYS A 158 -8.71 11.59 2.35
C LYS A 158 -7.95 10.40 1.76
N SER A 159 -8.33 10.00 0.55
CA SER A 159 -7.67 8.94 -0.19
C SER A 159 -7.09 9.48 -1.49
N SER A 160 -5.82 9.18 -1.74
CA SER A 160 -5.14 9.45 -3.01
C SER A 160 -5.26 8.27 -3.99
N ALA A 161 -5.95 7.19 -3.60
CA ALA A 161 -6.04 5.98 -4.41
C ALA A 161 -6.74 6.23 -5.77
N HIS A 162 -7.66 7.18 -5.84
CA HIS A 162 -8.26 7.60 -7.12
C HIS A 162 -7.23 8.26 -8.06
N LEU A 163 -6.32 9.09 -7.53
CA LEU A 163 -5.21 9.67 -8.31
C LEU A 163 -4.24 8.59 -8.77
N LEU A 164 -3.83 7.70 -7.87
CA LEU A 164 -2.97 6.57 -8.21
C LEU A 164 -3.60 5.73 -9.31
N TYR A 165 -4.89 5.39 -9.20
CA TYR A 165 -5.60 4.62 -10.21
C TYR A 165 -5.60 5.32 -11.57
N ARG A 166 -5.98 6.60 -11.61
CA ARG A 166 -6.02 7.39 -12.84
C ARG A 166 -4.63 7.46 -13.49
N ASP A 167 -3.62 7.87 -12.73
CA ASP A 167 -2.28 8.10 -13.28
C ASP A 167 -1.65 6.78 -13.77
N THR A 168 -1.87 5.68 -13.03
CA THR A 168 -1.42 4.33 -13.42
C THR A 168 -2.14 3.86 -14.69
N ARG A 169 -3.45 4.06 -14.77
CA ARG A 169 -4.27 3.71 -15.94
C ARG A 169 -3.80 4.46 -17.17
N ASP A 170 -3.67 5.78 -17.08
CA ASP A 170 -3.32 6.63 -18.21
C ASP A 170 -1.90 6.31 -18.72
N ALA A 171 -0.97 6.04 -17.80
CA ALA A 171 0.36 5.55 -18.14
C ALA A 171 0.33 4.15 -18.79
N PHE A 172 -0.48 3.23 -18.28
CA PHE A 172 -0.64 1.90 -18.87
C PHE A 172 -1.22 1.97 -20.29
N LEU A 173 -2.22 2.82 -20.52
CA LEU A 173 -2.78 3.07 -21.86
C LEU A 173 -1.74 3.72 -22.79
N SER A 174 -0.92 4.65 -22.30
CA SER A 174 0.18 5.24 -23.06
C SER A 174 1.25 4.19 -23.44
N PHE A 175 1.54 3.26 -22.52
CA PHE A 175 2.41 2.11 -22.77
C PHE A 175 1.84 1.19 -23.86
N GLY A 176 0.54 0.90 -23.81
CA GLY A 176 -0.16 0.05 -24.77
C GLY A 176 -0.52 0.73 -26.09
N ALA A 177 -0.36 2.04 -26.23
CA ALA A 177 -0.82 2.78 -27.41
C ALA A 177 -0.34 2.16 -28.73
N GLY A 178 -1.27 1.84 -29.64
CA GLY A 178 -1.00 1.15 -30.90
C GLY A 178 -1.04 -0.38 -30.85
N THR A 179 -1.38 -0.95 -29.68
CA THR A 179 -1.61 -2.39 -29.46
C THR A 179 -3.04 -2.65 -28.99
N ASP A 180 -3.46 -3.91 -29.06
CA ASP A 180 -4.77 -4.39 -28.55
C ASP A 180 -4.88 -4.26 -27.01
N LEU A 181 -3.80 -3.89 -26.31
CA LEU A 181 -3.82 -3.60 -24.87
C LEU A 181 -4.63 -2.33 -24.52
N VAL A 182 -4.81 -1.42 -25.47
CA VAL A 182 -5.64 -0.21 -25.28
C VAL A 182 -7.12 -0.55 -25.22
N ASP A 183 -7.51 -1.68 -25.82
CA ASP A 183 -8.89 -2.16 -25.85
C ASP A 183 -9.26 -2.95 -24.58
N LEU A 184 -8.33 -3.10 -23.63
CA LEU A 184 -8.63 -3.66 -22.32
C LEU A 184 -9.65 -2.75 -21.61
N PRO A 185 -10.77 -3.29 -21.10
CA PRO A 185 -11.83 -2.51 -20.45
C PRO A 185 -11.39 -2.09 -19.05
N ILE A 186 -10.44 -1.16 -18.97
CA ILE A 186 -10.01 -0.52 -17.72
C ILE A 186 -10.88 0.74 -17.55
N PRO A 187 -11.93 0.69 -16.71
CA PRO A 187 -12.89 1.78 -16.62
C PRO A 187 -12.21 3.06 -16.10
N SER A 188 -12.58 4.20 -16.66
CA SER A 188 -12.24 5.49 -16.06
C SER A 188 -13.00 5.68 -14.74
N LEU A 189 -12.52 6.61 -13.90
CA LEU A 189 -13.23 6.98 -12.67
C LEU A 189 -14.64 7.55 -12.94
N SER A 190 -14.88 8.14 -14.11
CA SER A 190 -16.21 8.58 -14.54
C SER A 190 -17.14 7.42 -14.89
N GLU A 191 -16.61 6.34 -15.46
CA GLU A 191 -17.39 5.14 -15.81
C GLU A 191 -17.64 4.24 -14.60
N ALA A 192 -16.78 4.31 -13.58
CA ALA A 192 -16.88 3.52 -12.36
C ALA A 192 -16.76 4.39 -11.10
N PRO A 193 -17.78 5.25 -10.80
CA PRO A 193 -17.75 6.14 -9.64
C PRO A 193 -17.71 5.37 -8.31
N TYR A 194 -18.20 4.13 -8.29
CA TYR A 194 -18.12 3.23 -7.13
C TYR A 194 -16.68 2.93 -6.70
N LEU A 195 -15.70 3.00 -7.61
CA LEU A 195 -14.29 2.78 -7.27
C LEU A 195 -13.81 3.79 -6.23
N GLN A 196 -14.30 5.04 -6.24
CA GLN A 196 -13.91 6.03 -5.23
C GLN A 196 -14.29 5.59 -3.82
N TYR A 197 -15.45 4.94 -3.66
CA TYR A 197 -15.91 4.43 -2.37
C TYR A 197 -15.14 3.19 -1.94
N VAL A 198 -14.90 2.24 -2.86
CA VAL A 198 -14.10 1.03 -2.57
C VAL A 198 -12.66 1.39 -2.19
N LEU A 199 -12.05 2.33 -2.91
CA LEU A 199 -10.72 2.86 -2.64
C LEU A 199 -10.65 3.76 -1.38
N GLY A 200 -11.81 4.08 -0.78
CA GLY A 200 -11.93 4.79 0.49
C GLY A 200 -11.93 3.86 1.72
N ILE A 201 -12.13 2.55 1.52
CA ILE A 201 -12.13 1.57 2.61
C ILE A 201 -10.69 1.14 2.92
N ARG A 202 -10.32 1.17 4.20
CA ARG A 202 -9.07 0.58 4.69
C ARG A 202 -9.37 -0.73 5.36
N PHE A 203 -8.80 -1.81 4.83
CA PHE A 203 -8.91 -3.13 5.42
C PHE A 203 -7.53 -3.79 5.42
N ILE A 204 -7.03 -4.16 6.60
CA ILE A 204 -5.74 -4.82 6.74
C ILE A 204 -5.97 -6.11 7.54
N LEU A 205 -5.70 -7.24 6.88
CA LEU A 205 -5.74 -8.58 7.45
C LEU A 205 -4.33 -9.14 7.52
N PHE A 206 -3.43 -8.44 8.20
CA PHE A 206 -2.09 -8.92 8.47
C PHE A 206 -1.81 -8.82 9.96
N PRO A 207 -1.29 -9.88 10.60
CA PRO A 207 -0.94 -9.81 11.99
C PRO A 207 0.16 -8.76 12.18
N ARG A 208 -0.14 -7.65 12.86
CA ARG A 208 0.90 -6.73 13.32
C ARG A 208 1.44 -7.25 14.64
N ILE A 209 2.75 -7.43 14.71
CA ILE A 209 3.45 -7.82 15.93
C ILE A 209 4.10 -6.55 16.50
N GLY A 210 3.59 -6.09 17.63
CA GLY A 210 4.18 -5.04 18.44
C GLY A 210 4.84 -5.61 19.70
N PHE A 211 5.76 -4.85 20.27
CA PHE A 211 6.31 -5.14 21.59
C PHE A 211 5.94 -3.99 22.52
N SER A 212 5.35 -4.30 23.67
CA SER A 212 5.08 -3.30 24.71
C SER A 212 5.79 -3.65 26.01
N MET A 213 6.27 -2.60 26.69
CA MET A 213 6.77 -2.69 28.06
C MET A 213 5.73 -2.06 28.97
N ARG A 214 5.30 -2.80 30.00
CA ARG A 214 4.35 -2.29 31.00
C ARG A 214 5.06 -2.26 32.34
N PHE A 215 4.95 -1.11 33.01
CA PHE A 215 5.46 -0.85 34.35
C PHE A 215 4.36 -1.16 35.37
#